data_AF-A0A0J9W4Z1-F1
#
_entry.id   AF-A0A0J9W4Z1-F1
#
_cell.length_a   1.000
_cell.length_b   1.000
_cell.length_c   1.000
_cell.angle_alpha   90.00
_cell.angle_beta   90.00
_cell.angle_gamma   90.00
#
_symmetry.space_group_name_H-M   'P 1'
#
loop_
_entity.id
_entity.type
_entity.pdbx_description
1 polymer ?
#
loop_
_entity_poly.entity_id
_entity_poly.type
_entity_poly.pdbx_seq_one_letter_code
_entity_poly.pdbx_strand_id
1 'polypeptide(L)'
;MKSTTAIVTLAAAVYASPLTKRQDNKVPDVWENKDTLCKGWVLSTPEEADRLWMETEAGDQLDFFLREQWEHQNNWLINLEDRVFGGTDGKSGAAGCSILDNDCSPMNNIECTEQYEKYGTDDSLSKTSYWIFQAAKGMHSKFKALKTKITEKTIISGLRIGQMVTDFGGNEDDTGDMVKWLASASTMGAALSGLSTNVGFAVGFNILGGIFSSFGNLKQEEIDQGTISAGLADLFEAAVDRLDETMRIVMGGGTEDQYNALKTPNPDPYKKPVANFFNGGFFLLNDNAEAVQMALNSVYGNIQPKVANNVMKAAKFYLVADKRRTGREDCGYATGRQWMALREGEEYCFYIMRHDPKPNRVGDWAEVSGEVYHKMASYGLGNREVYYRAILDCALNPNDNVDLGSLVGGKIPTCYFDLPAVYIDKDREVGCGDPFTTVECDYISATNIE
;
A
#
# COMPACT_ATOMS: atom_id res chain seq x y z
N MET A 1 -40.12 -17.93 29.15
CA MET A 1 -39.62 -17.01 30.21
C MET A 1 -38.47 -16.19 29.64
N LYS A 2 -38.42 -14.92 30.03
CA LYS A 2 -37.56 -13.84 29.53
C LYS A 2 -36.10 -13.97 30.00
N SER A 3 -35.16 -13.53 29.14
CA SER A 3 -33.98 -12.66 29.40
C SER A 3 -32.84 -13.03 28.43
N THR A 4 -32.58 -12.24 27.37
CA THR A 4 -31.64 -11.09 27.29
C THR A 4 -30.17 -11.53 27.34
N THR A 5 -29.41 -11.35 26.24
CA THR A 5 -28.07 -10.70 26.19
C THR A 5 -27.60 -10.48 24.74
N ALA A 6 -27.39 -9.19 24.43
CA ALA A 6 -26.47 -8.56 23.46
C ALA A 6 -26.45 -8.95 21.97
N ILE A 7 -27.15 -8.13 21.18
CA ILE A 7 -26.80 -7.78 19.80
C ILE A 7 -25.56 -6.88 19.84
N VAL A 8 -24.44 -7.30 19.22
CA VAL A 8 -23.35 -6.40 18.83
C VAL A 8 -23.58 -6.06 17.37
N THR A 9 -24.32 -4.98 17.14
CA THR A 9 -24.59 -4.43 15.82
C THR A 9 -23.32 -3.76 15.28
N LEU A 10 -22.85 -4.22 14.11
CA LEU A 10 -22.00 -3.41 13.23
C LEU A 10 -22.79 -2.14 12.86
N ALA A 11 -22.48 -1.03 13.53
CA ALA A 11 -22.93 0.29 13.15
C ALA A 11 -21.82 1.29 13.49
N ALA A 12 -20.82 1.35 12.61
CA ALA A 12 -19.84 2.43 12.57
C ALA A 12 -19.41 2.69 11.12
N ALA A 13 -20.37 3.01 10.26
CA ALA A 13 -20.11 3.54 8.91
C ALA A 13 -21.32 4.29 8.32
N VAL A 14 -22.05 5.08 9.12
CA VAL A 14 -23.04 6.03 8.59
C VAL A 14 -23.12 7.28 9.49
N TYR A 15 -22.06 8.07 9.52
CA TYR A 15 -22.03 9.50 9.90
C TYR A 15 -20.67 10.00 9.39
N ALA A 16 -20.52 10.97 8.48
CA ALA A 16 -21.43 11.99 8.01
C ALA A 16 -21.10 12.34 6.55
N SER A 17 -22.11 12.64 5.75
CA SER A 17 -21.94 13.45 4.54
C SER A 17 -21.21 14.76 4.91
N PRO A 18 -20.18 15.21 4.16
CA PRO A 18 -19.47 16.46 4.50
C PRO A 18 -20.32 17.73 4.33
N LEU A 19 -21.46 17.64 3.66
CA LEU A 19 -22.19 18.82 3.18
C LEU A 19 -23.19 19.45 4.18
N THR A 20 -23.31 18.97 5.42
CA THR A 20 -24.40 19.42 6.32
C THR A 20 -24.02 19.92 7.72
N LYS A 21 -22.74 20.21 8.00
CA LYS A 21 -22.33 20.84 9.28
C LYS A 21 -21.88 22.30 9.21
N ARG A 22 -22.03 22.98 8.07
CA ARG A 22 -21.46 24.33 7.83
C ARG A 22 -22.36 25.54 8.15
N GLN A 23 -23.45 25.39 8.90
CA GLN A 23 -24.26 26.53 9.33
C GLN A 23 -24.79 26.32 10.75
N ASP A 24 -23.94 26.52 11.76
CA ASP A 24 -24.36 26.98 13.09
C ASP A 24 -23.13 27.22 13.97
N ASN A 25 -22.50 28.39 13.79
CA ASN A 25 -21.94 29.30 14.80
C ASN A 25 -20.88 30.22 14.17
N LYS A 26 -20.94 31.50 14.53
CA LYS A 26 -20.06 32.61 14.11
C LYS A 26 -18.59 32.43 14.54
N VAL A 27 -17.91 31.40 14.03
CA VAL A 27 -16.44 31.38 14.02
C VAL A 27 -16.05 32.04 12.70
N PRO A 28 -15.29 33.16 12.70
CA PRO A 28 -14.74 33.72 11.48
C PRO A 28 -13.98 32.62 10.74
N ASP A 29 -14.11 32.61 9.41
CA ASP A 29 -13.40 31.63 8.61
C ASP A 29 -11.90 31.71 8.90
N VAL A 30 -11.21 30.57 8.93
CA VAL A 30 -9.81 30.50 9.40
C VAL A 30 -8.87 31.35 8.56
N TRP A 31 -9.22 31.63 7.30
CA TRP A 31 -8.49 32.51 6.38
C TRP A 31 -8.78 34.01 6.57
N GLU A 32 -9.77 34.42 7.36
CA GLU A 32 -10.01 35.83 7.67
C GLU A 32 -8.98 36.42 8.64
N ASN A 33 -8.20 35.57 9.32
CA ASN A 33 -7.17 36.00 10.25
C ASN A 33 -5.83 35.32 9.96
N LYS A 34 -4.79 36.16 9.81
CA LYS A 34 -3.40 35.73 9.56
C LYS A 34 -2.89 34.71 10.56
N ASP A 35 -3.15 34.91 11.85
CA ASP A 35 -2.63 34.04 12.90
C ASP A 35 -3.33 32.67 12.89
N THR A 36 -4.64 32.62 12.64
CA THR A 36 -5.38 31.35 12.54
C THR A 36 -5.05 30.60 11.25
N LEU A 37 -4.79 31.32 10.15
CA LEU A 37 -4.37 30.70 8.89
C LEU A 37 -2.95 30.13 8.96
N CYS A 38 -2.01 30.84 9.59
CA CYS A 38 -0.58 30.55 9.46
C CYS A 38 0.07 29.88 10.66
N LYS A 39 -0.57 29.85 11.83
CA LYS A 39 0.04 29.35 13.07
C LYS A 39 -0.80 28.25 13.72
N GLY A 40 -0.15 27.43 14.55
CA GLY A 40 -0.82 26.42 15.38
C GLY A 40 -1.07 25.08 14.69
N TRP A 41 -0.69 24.92 13.43
CA TRP A 41 -0.82 23.67 12.70
C TRP A 41 0.28 22.67 13.06
N VAL A 42 -0.12 21.43 13.39
CA VAL A 42 0.79 20.34 13.71
C VAL A 42 0.77 19.31 12.58
N LEU A 43 1.63 19.49 11.59
CA LEU A 43 1.64 18.68 10.35
C LEU A 43 2.34 17.32 10.49
N SER A 44 2.44 16.79 11.71
CA SER A 44 3.01 15.47 11.98
C SER A 44 1.97 14.35 11.96
N THR A 45 0.66 14.67 11.99
CA THR A 45 -0.42 13.68 11.98
C THR A 45 -1.38 13.93 10.81
N PRO A 46 -1.90 12.87 10.17
CA PRO A 46 -2.85 13.01 9.07
C PRO A 46 -4.12 13.79 9.43
N GLU A 47 -4.63 13.61 10.65
CA GLU A 47 -5.87 14.25 11.10
C GLU A 47 -5.72 15.79 11.17
N GLU A 48 -4.55 16.27 11.59
CA GLU A 48 -4.26 17.71 11.64
C GLU A 48 -4.03 18.29 10.25
N ALA A 49 -3.40 17.54 9.34
CA ALA A 49 -3.20 17.96 7.96
C ALA A 49 -4.52 18.00 7.17
N ASP A 50 -5.41 17.03 7.38
CA ASP A 50 -6.77 17.03 6.84
C ASP A 50 -7.59 18.18 7.41
N ARG A 51 -7.51 18.41 8.73
CA ARG A 51 -8.17 19.56 9.37
C ARG A 51 -7.71 20.87 8.77
N LEU A 52 -6.40 21.07 8.58
CA LEU A 52 -5.88 22.26 7.91
C LEU A 52 -6.45 22.40 6.51
N TRP A 53 -6.40 21.34 5.69
CA TRP A 53 -6.89 21.37 4.32
C TRP A 53 -8.37 21.78 4.23
N MET A 54 -9.18 21.27 5.15
CA MET A 54 -10.62 21.56 5.24
C MET A 54 -10.94 22.94 5.83
N GLU A 55 -10.29 23.32 6.93
CA GLU A 55 -10.56 24.57 7.64
C GLU A 55 -10.02 25.79 6.90
N THR A 56 -8.97 25.63 6.09
CA THR A 56 -8.46 26.71 5.24
C THR A 56 -9.19 26.82 3.91
N GLU A 57 -10.12 25.91 3.60
CA GLU A 57 -10.80 25.84 2.29
C GLU A 57 -9.86 25.74 1.08
N ALA A 58 -8.60 25.35 1.26
CA ALA A 58 -7.61 25.27 0.18
C ALA A 58 -8.10 24.41 -1.00
N GLY A 59 -8.75 23.27 -0.70
CA GLY A 59 -9.35 22.41 -1.73
C GLY A 59 -10.56 23.02 -2.44
N ASP A 60 -11.43 23.73 -1.71
CA ASP A 60 -12.59 24.42 -2.28
C ASP A 60 -12.13 25.53 -3.25
N GLN A 61 -11.13 26.31 -2.83
CA GLN A 61 -10.56 27.40 -3.63
C GLN A 61 -9.79 26.87 -4.84
N LEU A 62 -9.08 25.75 -4.71
CA LEU A 62 -8.44 25.07 -5.83
C LEU A 62 -9.49 24.59 -6.86
N ASP A 63 -10.55 23.88 -6.43
CA ASP A 63 -11.62 23.43 -7.35
C ASP A 63 -12.27 24.61 -8.07
N PHE A 64 -12.58 25.68 -7.34
CA PHE A 64 -13.15 26.89 -7.92
C PHE A 64 -12.22 27.51 -8.97
N PHE A 65 -10.95 27.70 -8.64
CA PHE A 65 -9.96 28.24 -9.57
C PHE A 65 -9.85 27.40 -10.84
N LEU A 66 -9.73 26.07 -10.70
CA LEU A 66 -9.62 25.13 -11.83
C LEU A 66 -10.88 25.10 -12.72
N ARG A 67 -12.03 25.54 -12.22
CA ARG A 67 -13.28 25.65 -12.99
C ARG A 67 -13.36 26.94 -13.77
N GLU A 68 -12.94 28.04 -13.16
CA GLU A 68 -13.07 29.39 -13.71
C GLU A 68 -11.92 29.77 -14.66
N GLN A 69 -10.71 29.23 -14.45
CA GLN A 69 -9.60 29.56 -15.33
C GLN A 69 -9.79 28.96 -16.74
N TRP A 70 -9.31 29.69 -17.75
CA TRP A 70 -9.51 29.39 -19.16
C TRP A 70 -8.79 28.10 -19.63
N GLU A 71 -7.71 27.69 -18.96
CA GLU A 71 -6.99 26.43 -19.21
C GLU A 71 -7.49 25.26 -18.35
N HIS A 72 -8.50 25.48 -17.50
CA HIS A 72 -9.04 24.53 -16.54
C HIS A 72 -8.00 23.89 -15.61
N GLN A 73 -7.47 22.71 -15.96
CA GLN A 73 -6.44 22.03 -15.17
C GLN A 73 -5.04 22.22 -15.76
N ASN A 74 -4.94 22.66 -17.00
CA ASN A 74 -3.65 22.85 -17.64
C ASN A 74 -2.92 24.08 -17.07
N ASN A 75 -1.61 23.93 -16.87
CA ASN A 75 -0.70 24.91 -16.29
C ASN A 75 -1.21 25.57 -14.98
N TRP A 76 -2.10 24.91 -14.26
CA TRP A 76 -2.85 25.55 -13.18
C TRP A 76 -1.95 26.12 -12.09
N LEU A 77 -0.83 25.45 -11.78
CA LEU A 77 0.07 25.88 -10.72
C LEU A 77 0.79 27.20 -11.07
N ILE A 78 1.21 27.32 -12.34
CA ILE A 78 1.83 28.55 -12.87
C ILE A 78 0.78 29.65 -12.96
N ASN A 79 -0.40 29.35 -13.50
CA ASN A 79 -1.50 30.31 -13.62
C ASN A 79 -1.99 30.80 -12.25
N LEU A 80 -1.99 29.93 -11.24
CA LEU A 80 -2.31 30.31 -9.86
C LEU A 80 -1.24 31.24 -9.28
N GLU A 81 0.05 30.94 -9.49
CA GLU A 81 1.15 31.79 -9.02
C GLU A 81 1.07 33.18 -9.66
N ASP A 82 0.88 33.25 -10.98
CA ASP A 82 0.73 34.53 -11.67
C ASP A 82 -0.54 35.28 -11.23
N ARG A 83 -1.65 34.57 -10.98
CA ARG A 83 -2.91 35.17 -10.50
C ARG A 83 -2.76 35.80 -9.12
N VAL A 84 -2.11 35.11 -8.19
CA VAL A 84 -1.93 35.58 -6.82
C VAL A 84 -0.89 36.69 -6.76
N PHE A 85 0.18 36.62 -7.57
CA PHE A 85 1.31 37.55 -7.47
C PHE A 85 1.24 38.74 -8.44
N GLY A 86 0.28 38.73 -9.37
CA GLY A 86 0.14 39.77 -10.39
C GLY A 86 1.18 39.69 -11.51
N GLY A 87 1.70 38.48 -11.76
CA GLY A 87 2.82 38.20 -12.65
C GLY A 87 4.13 37.95 -11.90
N THR A 88 4.95 37.05 -12.44
CA THR A 88 6.28 36.74 -11.90
C THR A 88 7.36 37.57 -12.61
N ASP A 89 8.14 38.38 -11.87
CA ASP A 89 9.28 39.17 -12.40
C ASP A 89 10.48 38.30 -12.88
N GLY A 90 10.25 37.00 -13.14
CA GLY A 90 11.25 36.00 -13.47
C GLY A 90 10.61 34.66 -13.90
N LYS A 91 11.38 33.55 -13.91
CA LYS A 91 10.79 32.23 -14.13
C LYS A 91 9.99 31.82 -12.90
N SER A 92 8.69 31.56 -13.09
CA SER A 92 7.78 30.97 -12.11
C SER A 92 8.44 29.78 -11.38
N GLY A 93 8.42 29.82 -10.04
CA GLY A 93 8.93 28.73 -9.21
C GLY A 93 8.04 27.48 -9.25
N ALA A 94 6.78 27.65 -9.67
CA ALA A 94 5.85 26.57 -9.98
C ALA A 94 6.23 25.77 -11.23
N ALA A 95 6.94 26.36 -12.20
CA ALA A 95 7.31 25.67 -13.44
C ALA A 95 8.22 24.46 -13.21
N GLY A 96 9.00 24.45 -12.12
CA GLY A 96 9.84 23.32 -11.74
C GLY A 96 9.10 22.16 -11.09
N CYS A 97 7.85 22.35 -10.66
CA CYS A 97 7.12 21.35 -9.86
C CYS A 97 6.60 20.16 -10.66
N SER A 98 6.48 20.26 -11.98
CA SER A 98 5.97 19.18 -12.83
C SER A 98 7.02 18.11 -13.17
N ILE A 99 8.29 18.31 -12.77
CA ILE A 99 9.43 17.43 -13.07
C ILE A 99 10.15 17.10 -11.76
N LEU A 100 10.31 15.81 -11.42
CA LEU A 100 10.88 15.40 -10.14
C LEU A 100 12.35 15.82 -9.95
N ASP A 101 13.10 15.89 -11.04
CA ASP A 101 14.53 16.23 -11.02
C ASP A 101 14.79 17.74 -10.91
N ASN A 102 13.76 18.57 -11.09
CA ASN A 102 13.84 20.02 -10.91
C ASN A 102 13.57 20.42 -9.45
N ASP A 103 13.90 21.67 -9.13
CA ASP A 103 13.48 22.28 -7.88
C ASP A 103 12.03 22.79 -7.99
N CYS A 104 11.19 22.39 -7.04
CA CYS A 104 9.84 22.90 -6.88
C CYS A 104 9.84 23.96 -5.77
N SER A 105 9.73 25.22 -6.17
CA SER A 105 9.72 26.36 -5.23
C SER A 105 8.62 27.35 -5.59
N PRO A 106 7.35 26.92 -5.63
CA PRO A 106 6.25 27.84 -5.85
C PRO A 106 6.29 28.92 -4.76
N MET A 107 5.98 30.14 -5.14
CA MET A 107 6.07 31.34 -4.31
C MET A 107 7.48 31.72 -3.83
N ASN A 108 8.54 31.14 -4.41
CA ASN A 108 9.93 31.39 -4.01
C ASN A 108 10.20 31.22 -2.50
N ASN A 109 9.50 30.28 -1.85
CA ASN A 109 9.63 29.99 -0.41
C ASN A 109 9.27 31.17 0.52
N ILE A 110 8.35 32.05 0.10
CA ILE A 110 7.72 33.01 1.00
C ILE A 110 7.04 32.29 2.18
N GLU A 111 7.10 32.87 3.37
CA GLU A 111 6.42 32.35 4.56
C GLU A 111 4.92 32.69 4.53
N CYS A 112 4.09 31.88 5.21
CA CYS A 112 2.63 32.07 5.22
C CYS A 112 2.21 33.48 5.63
N THR A 113 2.82 34.04 6.69
CA THR A 113 2.44 35.36 7.18
C THR A 113 2.79 36.46 6.18
N GLU A 114 3.92 36.31 5.48
CA GLU A 114 4.37 37.27 4.47
C GLU A 114 3.50 37.18 3.21
N GLN A 115 3.14 35.96 2.78
CA GLN A 115 2.20 35.73 1.69
C GLN A 115 0.85 36.38 1.99
N TYR A 116 0.31 36.17 3.20
CA TYR A 116 -0.97 36.71 3.62
C TYR A 116 -0.99 38.25 3.61
N GLU A 117 0.06 38.87 4.15
CA GLU A 117 0.16 40.34 4.23
C GLU A 117 0.34 40.99 2.86
N LYS A 118 1.10 40.36 1.97
CA LYS A 118 1.46 40.92 0.67
C LYS A 118 0.42 40.66 -0.41
N TYR A 119 -0.22 39.49 -0.38
CA TYR A 119 -1.10 39.02 -1.46
C TYR A 119 -2.51 38.62 -1.00
N GLY A 120 -2.75 38.45 0.31
CA GLY A 120 -4.04 38.00 0.85
C GLY A 120 -5.13 39.07 0.97
N THR A 121 -5.07 40.18 0.24
CA THR A 121 -5.92 41.37 0.52
C THR A 121 -7.28 41.37 -0.16
N ASP A 122 -7.45 40.68 -1.29
CA ASP A 122 -8.56 40.99 -2.21
C ASP A 122 -9.59 39.86 -2.39
N ASP A 123 -9.22 38.60 -2.14
CA ASP A 123 -10.12 37.45 -2.33
C ASP A 123 -9.69 36.18 -1.53
N SER A 124 -10.60 35.20 -1.44
CA SER A 124 -10.39 33.96 -0.68
C SER A 124 -9.31 33.04 -1.28
N LEU A 125 -9.17 32.99 -2.60
CA LEU A 125 -8.14 32.18 -3.26
C LEU A 125 -6.75 32.74 -2.92
N SER A 126 -6.57 34.05 -3.02
CA SER A 126 -5.30 34.70 -2.70
C SER A 126 -4.90 34.48 -1.24
N LYS A 127 -5.85 34.54 -0.29
CA LYS A 127 -5.62 34.26 1.13
C LYS A 127 -5.20 32.82 1.42
N THR A 128 -5.78 31.84 0.72
CA THR A 128 -5.61 30.40 1.02
C THR A 128 -4.55 29.73 0.16
N SER A 129 -4.13 30.39 -0.92
CA SER A 129 -3.18 29.88 -1.92
C SER A 129 -1.88 29.36 -1.34
N TYR A 130 -1.40 29.91 -0.22
CA TYR A 130 -0.20 29.40 0.47
C TYR A 130 -0.28 27.89 0.70
N TRP A 131 -1.40 27.39 1.23
CA TRP A 131 -1.56 25.98 1.54
C TRP A 131 -1.74 25.11 0.29
N ILE A 132 -2.29 25.66 -0.79
CA ILE A 132 -2.32 24.99 -2.11
C ILE A 132 -0.89 24.80 -2.63
N PHE A 133 -0.04 25.83 -2.56
CA PHE A 133 1.35 25.75 -2.98
C PHE A 133 2.18 24.83 -2.07
N GLN A 134 1.95 24.83 -0.75
CA GLN A 134 2.59 23.87 0.16
C GLN A 134 2.20 22.42 -0.15
N ALA A 135 0.95 22.16 -0.51
CA ALA A 135 0.53 20.82 -0.93
C ALA A 135 1.23 20.41 -2.23
N ALA A 136 1.35 21.30 -3.22
CA ALA A 136 2.10 21.01 -4.45
C ALA A 136 3.59 20.72 -4.17
N LYS A 137 4.23 21.55 -3.34
CA LYS A 137 5.63 21.34 -2.90
C LYS A 137 5.81 20.04 -2.13
N GLY A 138 4.86 19.72 -1.24
CA GLY A 138 4.87 18.50 -0.46
C GLY A 138 4.67 17.25 -1.30
N MET A 139 3.85 17.30 -2.35
CA MET A 139 3.74 16.23 -3.34
C MET A 139 5.07 16.01 -4.07
N HIS A 140 5.69 17.09 -4.56
CA HIS A 140 6.99 17.04 -5.22
C HIS A 140 8.07 16.37 -4.34
N SER A 141 8.22 16.85 -3.10
CA SER A 141 9.17 16.29 -2.14
C SER A 141 8.93 14.79 -1.90
N LYS A 142 7.67 14.39 -1.67
CA LYS A 142 7.31 12.99 -1.38
C LYS A 142 7.54 12.07 -2.58
N PHE A 143 7.22 12.50 -3.78
CA PHE A 143 7.45 11.70 -4.99
C PHE A 143 8.95 11.59 -5.29
N LYS A 144 9.72 12.66 -5.08
CA LYS A 144 11.19 12.62 -5.19
C LYS A 144 11.81 11.67 -4.17
N ALA A 145 11.31 11.68 -2.93
CA ALA A 145 11.72 10.73 -1.89
C ALA A 145 11.34 9.29 -2.24
N LEU A 146 10.16 9.07 -2.84
CA LEU A 146 9.73 7.75 -3.30
C LEU A 146 10.59 7.24 -4.45
N LYS A 147 10.87 8.07 -5.47
CA LYS A 147 11.79 7.76 -6.58
C LYS A 147 13.15 7.33 -6.02
N THR A 148 13.72 8.12 -5.11
CA THR A 148 15.01 7.81 -4.47
C THR A 148 14.97 6.46 -3.75
N LYS A 149 13.92 6.21 -2.94
CA LYS A 149 13.77 4.93 -2.24
C LYS A 149 13.59 3.75 -3.19
N ILE A 150 12.78 3.88 -4.24
CA ILE A 150 12.61 2.83 -5.24
C ILE A 150 13.97 2.50 -5.86
N THR A 151 14.71 3.50 -6.35
CA THR A 151 16.04 3.31 -6.95
C THR A 151 17.03 2.65 -5.98
N GLU A 152 17.15 3.14 -4.74
CA GLU A 152 18.03 2.55 -3.72
C GLU A 152 17.66 1.10 -3.41
N LYS A 153 16.36 0.82 -3.33
CA LYS A 153 15.84 -0.48 -2.95
C LYS A 153 15.87 -1.50 -4.08
N THR A 154 15.73 -1.10 -5.34
CA THR A 154 15.93 -1.98 -6.51
C THR A 154 17.31 -2.62 -6.46
N ILE A 155 18.34 -1.82 -6.17
CA ILE A 155 19.73 -2.28 -6.06
C ILE A 155 19.86 -3.32 -4.92
N ILE A 156 19.26 -3.04 -3.76
CA ILE A 156 19.31 -3.96 -2.61
C ILE A 156 18.51 -5.24 -2.89
N SER A 157 17.34 -5.14 -3.51
CA SER A 157 16.48 -6.29 -3.84
C SER A 157 17.18 -7.26 -4.77
N GLY A 158 17.77 -6.77 -5.87
CA GLY A 158 18.51 -7.64 -6.80
C GLY A 158 19.59 -8.45 -6.09
N LEU A 159 20.29 -7.85 -5.12
CA LEU A 159 21.30 -8.52 -4.31
C LEU A 159 20.72 -9.53 -3.29
N ARG A 160 19.51 -9.30 -2.77
CA ARG A 160 18.90 -10.17 -1.75
C ARG A 160 18.11 -11.35 -2.33
N ILE A 161 17.64 -11.28 -3.58
CA ILE A 161 16.88 -12.38 -4.20
C ILE A 161 17.73 -13.65 -4.33
N GLY A 162 18.99 -13.53 -4.77
CA GLY A 162 19.91 -14.67 -4.81
C GLY A 162 20.15 -15.29 -3.42
N GLN A 163 20.16 -14.49 -2.36
CA GLN A 163 20.22 -14.99 -0.99
C GLN A 163 18.93 -15.72 -0.59
N MET A 164 17.74 -15.19 -0.95
CA MET A 164 16.47 -15.88 -0.71
C MET A 164 16.42 -17.25 -1.40
N VAL A 165 16.86 -17.31 -2.65
CA VAL A 165 16.98 -18.56 -3.44
C VAL A 165 17.86 -19.57 -2.71
N THR A 166 19.02 -19.13 -2.21
CA THR A 166 19.93 -19.96 -1.42
C THR A 166 19.32 -20.40 -0.09
N ASP A 167 18.65 -19.47 0.60
CA ASP A 167 18.13 -19.67 1.95
C ASP A 167 16.96 -20.66 2.00
N PHE A 168 16.11 -20.65 0.98
CA PHE A 168 14.94 -21.52 0.88
C PHE A 168 15.13 -22.71 -0.06
N GLY A 169 16.16 -22.69 -0.92
CA GLY A 169 16.43 -23.74 -1.90
C GLY A 169 15.40 -23.80 -3.02
N GLY A 170 14.89 -22.64 -3.43
CA GLY A 170 13.96 -22.45 -4.55
C GLY A 170 14.67 -21.94 -5.80
N ASN A 171 13.96 -21.18 -6.64
CA ASN A 171 14.50 -20.43 -7.78
C ASN A 171 13.73 -19.10 -7.93
N GLU A 172 14.07 -18.33 -8.95
CA GLU A 172 13.42 -17.07 -9.29
C GLU A 172 12.67 -17.12 -10.64
N ASP A 173 12.38 -18.33 -11.14
CA ASP A 173 11.79 -18.54 -12.47
C ASP A 173 10.26 -18.29 -12.47
N ASP A 174 9.62 -18.29 -11.29
CA ASP A 174 8.19 -17.98 -11.15
C ASP A 174 7.99 -16.46 -11.01
N THR A 175 7.85 -15.79 -12.15
CA THR A 175 7.77 -14.33 -12.23
C THR A 175 6.39 -13.76 -11.88
N GLY A 176 5.33 -14.56 -11.93
CA GLY A 176 3.95 -14.13 -11.66
C GLY A 176 3.55 -12.79 -12.28
N ASP A 177 2.52 -12.15 -11.72
CA ASP A 177 2.07 -10.80 -12.15
C ASP A 177 2.69 -9.73 -11.24
N MET A 178 3.92 -9.32 -11.55
CA MET A 178 4.66 -8.38 -10.71
C MET A 178 4.02 -6.99 -10.66
N VAL A 179 3.29 -6.58 -11.69
CA VAL A 179 2.50 -5.34 -11.69
C VAL A 179 1.46 -5.39 -10.56
N LYS A 180 0.74 -6.52 -10.42
CA LYS A 180 -0.17 -6.72 -9.29
C LYS A 180 0.56 -6.75 -7.95
N TRP A 181 1.81 -7.22 -7.90
CA TRP A 181 2.59 -7.18 -6.67
C TRP A 181 2.89 -5.74 -6.26
N LEU A 182 3.35 -4.90 -7.19
CA LEU A 182 3.67 -3.50 -6.90
C LEU A 182 2.44 -2.71 -6.44
N ALA A 183 1.33 -2.83 -7.17
CA ALA A 183 0.08 -2.18 -6.82
C ALA A 183 -0.39 -2.60 -5.42
N SER A 184 -0.43 -3.90 -5.14
CA SER A 184 -0.80 -4.43 -3.82
C SER A 184 0.16 -4.01 -2.70
N ALA A 185 1.47 -4.10 -2.95
CA ALA A 185 2.49 -3.75 -1.96
C ALA A 185 2.37 -2.30 -1.51
N SER A 186 2.02 -1.40 -2.44
CA SER A 186 1.84 0.01 -2.16
C SER A 186 0.62 0.31 -1.27
N THR A 187 -0.43 -0.53 -1.33
CA THR A 187 -1.64 -0.37 -0.52
C THR A 187 -1.55 -1.01 0.85
N MET A 188 -0.70 -2.03 1.03
CA MET A 188 -0.65 -2.85 2.25
C MET A 188 -0.19 -2.11 3.50
N GLY A 189 0.62 -1.07 3.37
CA GLY A 189 1.21 -0.39 4.53
C GLY A 189 1.93 -1.36 5.46
N ALA A 190 1.57 -1.34 6.75
CA ALA A 190 2.12 -2.21 7.79
C ALA A 190 1.26 -3.46 8.09
N ALA A 191 0.35 -3.85 7.19
CA ALA A 191 -0.57 -4.97 7.43
C ALA A 191 0.14 -6.28 7.81
N LEU A 192 1.31 -6.55 7.23
CA LEU A 192 2.13 -7.72 7.53
C LEU A 192 2.64 -7.78 8.98
N SER A 193 2.82 -6.65 9.66
CA SER A 193 3.20 -6.64 11.07
C SER A 193 2.00 -6.82 12.01
N GLY A 194 0.77 -6.90 11.47
CA GLY A 194 -0.46 -6.99 12.26
C GLY A 194 -0.93 -5.65 12.84
N LEU A 195 -0.32 -4.54 12.41
CA LEU A 195 -0.74 -3.20 12.84
C LEU A 195 -1.93 -2.77 11.98
N SER A 196 -3.08 -2.51 12.62
CA SER A 196 -4.18 -1.83 11.95
C SER A 196 -3.79 -0.38 11.71
N THR A 197 -3.83 0.07 10.46
CA THR A 197 -3.48 1.45 10.12
C THR A 197 -4.65 2.38 10.44
N ASN A 198 -4.39 3.51 11.12
CA ASN A 198 -5.40 4.56 11.31
C ASN A 198 -5.85 5.14 9.95
N VAL A 199 -7.04 5.75 9.94
CA VAL A 199 -7.67 6.33 8.72
C VAL A 199 -6.72 7.29 7.99
N GLY A 200 -5.94 8.06 8.74
CA GLY A 200 -4.93 8.98 8.21
C GLY A 200 -3.83 8.36 7.34
N PHE A 201 -3.44 7.11 7.62
CA PHE A 201 -2.43 6.39 6.83
C PHE A 201 -3.02 5.86 5.51
N ALA A 202 -4.32 5.56 5.50
CA ALA A 202 -5.00 4.99 4.35
C ALA A 202 -4.98 5.93 3.14
N VAL A 203 -5.01 7.26 3.35
CA VAL A 203 -4.93 8.24 2.26
C VAL A 203 -3.64 8.09 1.45
N GLY A 204 -2.49 8.03 2.12
CA GLY A 204 -1.20 7.84 1.47
C GLY A 204 -1.11 6.52 0.70
N PHE A 205 -1.58 5.43 1.32
CA PHE A 205 -1.61 4.11 0.68
C PHE A 205 -2.58 4.06 -0.50
N ASN A 206 -3.71 4.76 -0.45
CA ASN A 206 -4.67 4.85 -1.54
C ASN A 206 -4.12 5.69 -2.71
N ILE A 207 -3.39 6.78 -2.44
CA ILE A 207 -2.71 7.56 -3.48
C ILE A 207 -1.69 6.68 -4.20
N LEU A 208 -0.79 6.03 -3.45
CA LEU A 208 0.23 5.15 -4.04
C LEU A 208 -0.42 3.96 -4.74
N GLY A 209 -1.39 3.31 -4.11
CA GLY A 209 -2.20 2.25 -4.72
C GLY A 209 -2.89 2.69 -6.00
N GLY A 210 -3.39 3.91 -6.05
CA GLY A 210 -4.02 4.49 -7.23
C GLY A 210 -3.02 4.66 -8.37
N ILE A 211 -1.86 5.24 -8.07
CA ILE A 211 -0.76 5.42 -9.04
C ILE A 211 -0.30 4.06 -9.55
N PHE A 212 0.00 3.12 -8.67
CA PHE A 212 0.57 1.83 -9.04
C PHE A 212 -0.46 0.86 -9.62
N SER A 213 -1.74 0.92 -9.25
CA SER A 213 -2.78 0.10 -9.89
C SER A 213 -3.10 0.56 -11.31
N SER A 214 -2.79 1.81 -11.67
CA SER A 214 -2.92 2.29 -13.05
C SER A 214 -1.91 1.64 -14.01
N PHE A 215 -0.93 0.89 -13.47
CA PHE A 215 -0.08 -0.01 -14.25
C PHE A 215 -0.81 -1.20 -14.87
N GLY A 216 -2.08 -1.44 -14.54
CA GLY A 216 -2.86 -2.51 -15.18
C GLY A 216 -2.94 -2.42 -16.72
N ASN A 217 -2.52 -1.28 -17.31
CA ASN A 217 -2.38 -1.07 -18.75
C ASN A 217 -0.94 -1.19 -19.29
N LEU A 218 0.10 -1.28 -18.44
CA LEU A 218 1.39 -1.78 -18.91
C LEU A 218 1.15 -3.22 -19.33
N LYS A 219 1.42 -3.50 -20.61
CA LYS A 219 1.41 -4.89 -21.05
C LYS A 219 2.50 -5.58 -20.25
N GLN A 220 2.15 -6.61 -19.49
CA GLN A 220 3.10 -7.48 -18.81
C GLN A 220 4.19 -8.04 -19.76
N GLU A 221 3.93 -7.97 -21.06
CA GLU A 221 4.87 -8.22 -22.18
C GLU A 221 6.09 -7.28 -22.21
N GLU A 222 6.04 -6.09 -21.59
CA GLU A 222 7.15 -5.11 -21.54
C GLU A 222 8.09 -5.33 -20.34
N ILE A 223 7.76 -6.25 -19.44
CA ILE A 223 8.56 -6.61 -18.27
C ILE A 223 9.24 -7.95 -18.55
N ASP A 224 10.55 -8.05 -18.32
CA ASP A 224 11.26 -9.32 -18.43
C ASP A 224 10.65 -10.38 -17.47
N GLN A 225 10.04 -11.42 -18.05
CA GLN A 225 9.45 -12.56 -17.35
C GLN A 225 10.43 -13.74 -17.19
N GLY A 226 11.72 -13.52 -17.44
CA GLY A 226 12.76 -14.55 -17.34
C GLY A 226 13.18 -14.84 -15.90
N THR A 227 13.22 -13.82 -15.03
CA THR A 227 13.52 -13.97 -13.59
C THR A 227 12.81 -12.90 -12.76
N ILE A 228 12.56 -13.19 -11.48
CA ILE A 228 12.01 -12.19 -10.54
C ILE A 228 12.93 -10.96 -10.44
N SER A 229 14.26 -11.15 -10.41
CA SER A 229 15.20 -10.04 -10.28
C SER A 229 15.19 -9.09 -11.49
N ALA A 230 15.18 -9.63 -12.72
CA ALA A 230 15.09 -8.83 -13.95
C ALA A 230 13.73 -8.11 -14.05
N GLY A 231 12.63 -8.84 -13.87
CA GLY A 231 11.30 -8.25 -13.97
C GLY A 231 11.02 -7.18 -12.91
N LEU A 232 11.57 -7.31 -11.70
CA LEU A 232 11.48 -6.25 -10.69
C LEU A 232 12.30 -5.02 -11.07
N ALA A 233 13.45 -5.17 -11.74
CA ALA A 233 14.23 -4.03 -12.19
C ALA A 233 13.44 -3.20 -13.22
N ASP A 234 12.88 -3.84 -14.25
CA ASP A 234 12.05 -3.20 -15.26
C ASP A 234 10.80 -2.57 -14.64
N LEU A 235 10.15 -3.28 -13.72
CA LEU A 235 8.98 -2.80 -13.00
C LEU A 235 9.28 -1.55 -12.16
N PHE A 236 10.45 -1.50 -11.51
CA PHE A 236 10.85 -0.33 -10.73
C PHE A 236 11.26 0.86 -11.62
N GLU A 237 11.82 0.61 -12.80
CA GLU A 237 12.04 1.67 -13.80
C GLU A 237 10.70 2.25 -14.26
N ALA A 238 9.76 1.38 -14.64
CA ALA A 238 8.41 1.80 -15.01
C ALA A 238 7.69 2.54 -13.86
N ALA A 239 7.88 2.09 -12.61
CA ALA A 239 7.39 2.75 -11.39
C ALA A 239 7.85 4.22 -11.30
N VAL A 240 9.12 4.47 -11.61
CA VAL A 240 9.70 5.83 -11.61
C VAL A 240 9.08 6.68 -12.72
N ASP A 241 8.99 6.14 -13.95
CA ASP A 241 8.37 6.84 -15.07
C ASP A 241 6.93 7.24 -14.79
N ARG A 242 6.18 6.38 -14.10
CA ARG A 242 4.79 6.67 -13.73
C ARG A 242 4.67 7.70 -12.63
N LEU A 243 5.63 7.78 -11.71
CA LEU A 243 5.68 8.87 -10.73
C LEU A 243 5.95 10.20 -11.43
N ASP A 244 6.88 10.22 -12.38
CA ASP A 244 7.18 11.39 -13.22
C ASP A 244 5.94 11.79 -14.06
N GLU A 245 5.24 10.83 -14.67
CA GLU A 245 4.02 11.09 -15.43
C GLU A 245 2.89 11.60 -14.54
N THR A 246 2.68 11.00 -13.37
CA THR A 246 1.65 11.44 -12.42
C THR A 246 1.96 12.85 -11.92
N MET A 247 3.22 13.16 -11.61
CA MET A 247 3.66 14.50 -11.23
C MET A 247 3.33 15.51 -12.33
N ARG A 248 3.72 15.19 -13.57
CA ARG A 248 3.43 16.02 -14.74
C ARG A 248 1.94 16.26 -14.92
N ILE A 249 1.10 15.22 -14.81
CA ILE A 249 -0.35 15.33 -14.95
C ILE A 249 -0.93 16.22 -13.86
N VAL A 250 -0.73 15.87 -12.58
CA VAL A 250 -1.32 16.57 -11.43
C VAL A 250 -0.90 18.04 -11.37
N MET A 251 0.32 18.37 -11.79
CA MET A 251 0.83 19.74 -11.82
C MET A 251 0.40 20.55 -13.07
N GLY A 252 -0.48 20.00 -13.91
CA GLY A 252 -1.12 20.72 -15.00
C GLY A 252 -0.57 20.46 -16.40
N GLY A 253 0.21 19.39 -16.59
CA GLY A 253 0.67 18.97 -17.91
C GLY A 253 -0.24 17.95 -18.62
N GLY A 254 -1.30 17.47 -17.98
CA GLY A 254 -2.12 16.35 -18.46
C GLY A 254 -3.07 16.68 -19.62
N THR A 255 -3.64 15.63 -20.22
CA THR A 255 -4.84 15.73 -21.09
C THR A 255 -6.11 15.45 -20.28
N GLU A 256 -7.30 15.76 -20.84
CA GLU A 256 -8.59 15.50 -20.18
C GLU A 256 -8.74 14.03 -19.74
N ASP A 257 -8.41 13.08 -20.63
CA ASP A 257 -8.42 11.65 -20.31
C ASP A 257 -7.44 11.30 -19.19
N GLN A 258 -6.24 11.88 -19.19
CA GLN A 258 -5.25 11.66 -18.15
C GLN A 258 -5.71 12.21 -16.79
N TYR A 259 -6.38 13.36 -16.76
CA TYR A 259 -6.96 13.89 -15.53
C TYR A 259 -8.09 13.00 -15.02
N ASN A 260 -8.99 12.56 -15.90
CA ASN A 260 -10.11 11.70 -15.53
C ASN A 260 -9.66 10.32 -15.05
N ALA A 261 -8.44 9.89 -15.42
CA ALA A 261 -7.83 8.66 -14.94
C ALA A 261 -7.09 8.78 -13.59
N LEU A 262 -6.97 10.00 -13.03
CA LEU A 262 -6.38 10.18 -11.69
C LEU A 262 -7.27 9.51 -10.64
N LYS A 263 -6.72 8.51 -9.95
CA LYS A 263 -7.40 7.88 -8.81
C LYS A 263 -7.28 8.78 -7.59
N THR A 264 -8.40 8.96 -6.88
CA THR A 264 -8.50 9.86 -5.72
C THR A 264 -8.70 9.04 -4.44
N PRO A 265 -8.10 9.46 -3.32
CA PRO A 265 -8.10 8.66 -2.09
C PRO A 265 -9.42 8.68 -1.30
N ASN A 266 -10.37 9.54 -1.66
CA ASN A 266 -11.64 9.77 -0.95
C ASN A 266 -12.80 9.93 -1.96
N PRO A 267 -14.07 9.68 -1.57
CA PRO A 267 -15.21 9.96 -2.43
C PRO A 267 -15.22 11.46 -2.78
N ASP A 268 -15.04 11.75 -4.07
CA ASP A 268 -14.81 13.08 -4.64
C ASP A 268 -15.78 14.16 -4.12
N PRO A 269 -15.38 15.06 -3.20
CA PRO A 269 -16.20 16.22 -2.86
C PRO A 269 -16.06 17.33 -3.93
N TYR A 270 -14.97 17.33 -4.70
CA TYR A 270 -14.66 18.36 -5.68
C TYR A 270 -15.01 17.90 -7.10
N LYS A 271 -15.20 18.86 -8.02
CA LYS A 271 -15.57 18.56 -9.40
C LYS A 271 -14.35 18.30 -10.29
N LYS A 272 -13.19 18.87 -9.94
CA LYS A 272 -11.98 18.77 -10.74
C LYS A 272 -11.06 17.65 -10.21
N PRO A 273 -10.62 16.72 -11.08
CA PRO A 273 -9.75 15.61 -10.67
C PRO A 273 -8.48 16.02 -9.92
N VAL A 274 -7.82 17.10 -10.33
CA VAL A 274 -6.63 17.63 -9.63
C VAL A 274 -6.97 18.05 -8.19
N ALA A 275 -8.09 18.72 -7.96
CA ALA A 275 -8.50 19.10 -6.60
C ALA A 275 -8.81 17.86 -5.73
N ASN A 276 -9.48 16.85 -6.31
CA ASN A 276 -9.71 15.58 -5.61
C ASN A 276 -8.42 14.81 -5.31
N PHE A 277 -7.39 14.93 -6.15
CA PHE A 277 -6.09 14.30 -5.90
C PHE A 277 -5.38 14.88 -4.66
N PHE A 278 -5.46 16.20 -4.45
CA PHE A 278 -4.90 16.86 -3.26
C PHE A 278 -5.77 16.72 -2.00
N ASN A 279 -6.96 16.16 -2.13
CA ASN A 279 -7.90 16.03 -1.01
C ASN A 279 -7.33 15.17 0.13
N GLY A 280 -7.64 15.55 1.37
CA GLY A 280 -7.22 14.84 2.58
C GLY A 280 -5.91 15.32 3.19
N GLY A 281 -5.30 16.39 2.67
CA GLY A 281 -4.14 17.06 3.28
C GLY A 281 -2.85 16.23 3.35
N PHE A 282 -2.80 15.01 2.80
CA PHE A 282 -1.62 14.12 2.91
C PHE A 282 -0.31 14.79 2.46
N PHE A 283 -0.37 15.59 1.40
CA PHE A 283 0.81 16.27 0.88
C PHE A 283 1.32 17.39 1.79
N LEU A 284 0.50 17.90 2.71
CA LEU A 284 0.90 18.88 3.72
C LEU A 284 1.66 18.25 4.89
N LEU A 285 1.62 16.92 5.05
CA LEU A 285 2.35 16.26 6.13
C LEU A 285 3.85 16.54 6.04
N ASN A 286 4.48 16.73 7.20
CA ASN A 286 5.93 16.81 7.29
C ASN A 286 6.55 15.52 6.72
N ASP A 287 7.68 15.64 6.02
CA ASP A 287 8.30 14.49 5.36
C ASP A 287 8.78 13.42 6.34
N ASN A 288 9.05 13.79 7.61
CA ASN A 288 9.40 12.87 8.69
C ASN A 288 8.18 12.32 9.46
N ALA A 289 6.95 12.70 9.09
CA ALA A 289 5.75 12.17 9.71
C ALA A 289 5.68 10.65 9.52
N GLU A 290 5.23 9.94 10.54
CA GLU A 290 5.17 8.47 10.53
C GLU A 290 4.36 7.94 9.35
N ALA A 291 3.24 8.61 9.02
CA ALA A 291 2.40 8.25 7.88
C ALA A 291 3.09 8.37 6.53
N VAL A 292 3.90 9.42 6.35
CA VAL A 292 4.70 9.59 5.14
C VAL A 292 5.77 8.50 5.07
N GLN A 293 6.48 8.25 6.16
CA GLN A 293 7.51 7.22 6.19
C GLN A 293 6.95 5.81 5.96
N MET A 294 5.79 5.47 6.54
CA MET A 294 5.12 4.19 6.26
C MET A 294 4.69 4.07 4.80
N ALA A 295 4.07 5.11 4.22
CA ALA A 295 3.68 5.13 2.81
C ALA A 295 4.89 4.95 1.89
N LEU A 296 5.97 5.69 2.12
CA LEU A 296 7.19 5.59 1.33
C LEU A 296 7.91 4.24 1.48
N ASN A 297 7.75 3.56 2.61
CA ASN A 297 8.37 2.26 2.86
C ASN A 297 7.47 1.07 2.46
N SER A 298 6.17 1.28 2.19
CA SER A 298 5.22 0.17 1.96
C SER A 298 5.58 -0.65 0.74
N VAL A 299 5.94 0.01 -0.37
CA VAL A 299 6.29 -0.64 -1.63
C VAL A 299 7.40 -1.68 -1.41
N TYR A 300 8.56 -1.26 -0.90
CA TYR A 300 9.66 -2.19 -0.64
C TYR A 300 9.36 -3.18 0.49
N GLY A 301 8.77 -2.68 1.59
CA GLY A 301 8.46 -3.48 2.77
C GLY A 301 7.53 -4.66 2.48
N ASN A 302 6.70 -4.56 1.43
CA ASN A 302 5.75 -5.60 1.05
C ASN A 302 6.16 -6.38 -0.21
N ILE A 303 6.97 -5.83 -1.13
CA ILE A 303 7.53 -6.59 -2.26
C ILE A 303 8.51 -7.66 -1.78
N GLN A 304 9.41 -7.33 -0.85
CA GLN A 304 10.41 -8.26 -0.34
C GLN A 304 9.79 -9.57 0.21
N PRO A 305 8.79 -9.54 1.10
CA PRO A 305 8.13 -10.76 1.58
C PRO A 305 7.35 -11.50 0.47
N LYS A 306 6.85 -10.81 -0.57
CA LYS A 306 6.22 -11.48 -1.72
C LYS A 306 7.22 -12.27 -2.54
N VAL A 307 8.40 -11.73 -2.79
CA VAL A 307 9.47 -12.48 -3.48
C VAL A 307 9.87 -13.70 -2.65
N ALA A 308 10.07 -13.53 -1.34
CA ALA A 308 10.36 -14.66 -0.45
C ALA A 308 9.28 -15.75 -0.51
N ASN A 309 8.00 -15.37 -0.52
CA ASN A 309 6.88 -16.30 -0.69
C ASN A 309 6.98 -17.11 -2.00
N ASN A 310 7.29 -16.46 -3.12
CA ASN A 310 7.38 -17.14 -4.42
C ASN A 310 8.61 -18.04 -4.51
N VAL A 311 9.74 -17.63 -3.94
CA VAL A 311 10.92 -18.51 -3.83
C VAL A 311 10.59 -19.73 -2.95
N MET A 312 9.86 -19.56 -1.85
CA MET A 312 9.39 -20.67 -1.02
C MET A 312 8.44 -21.59 -1.78
N LYS A 313 7.51 -21.03 -2.57
CA LYS A 313 6.60 -21.80 -3.44
C LYS A 313 7.39 -22.61 -4.48
N ALA A 314 8.37 -22.02 -5.14
CA ALA A 314 9.28 -22.71 -6.06
C ALA A 314 10.11 -23.80 -5.36
N ALA A 315 10.46 -23.59 -4.09
CA ALA A 315 11.12 -24.60 -3.25
C ALA A 315 10.18 -25.75 -2.80
N LYS A 316 8.92 -25.75 -3.25
CA LYS A 316 7.86 -26.69 -2.89
C LYS A 316 7.50 -26.65 -1.41
N PHE A 317 7.43 -25.44 -0.85
CA PHE A 317 6.91 -25.24 0.50
C PHE A 317 5.38 -25.11 0.46
N TYR A 318 4.74 -25.64 1.50
CA TYR A 318 3.29 -25.66 1.66
C TYR A 318 2.95 -25.22 3.07
N LEU A 319 1.88 -24.44 3.20
CA LEU A 319 1.19 -24.30 4.48
C LEU A 319 0.35 -25.56 4.71
N VAL A 320 0.58 -26.27 5.81
CA VAL A 320 -0.15 -27.50 6.13
C VAL A 320 -1.12 -27.27 7.28
N ALA A 321 -2.34 -27.76 7.13
CA ALA A 321 -3.30 -27.97 8.22
C ALA A 321 -3.21 -29.44 8.67
N ASP A 322 -2.60 -29.69 9.83
CA ASP A 322 -2.32 -31.04 10.29
C ASP A 322 -3.52 -31.68 11.02
N LYS A 323 -4.23 -32.58 10.32
CA LYS A 323 -5.39 -33.31 10.88
C LYS A 323 -5.00 -34.37 11.91
N ARG A 324 -3.72 -34.75 11.97
CA ARG A 324 -3.23 -35.77 12.91
C ARG A 324 -3.09 -35.22 14.33
N ARG A 325 -3.24 -33.89 14.51
CA ARG A 325 -3.13 -33.20 15.80
C ARG A 325 -4.49 -32.68 16.21
N THR A 326 -4.92 -33.05 17.42
CA THR A 326 -6.32 -32.85 17.85
C THR A 326 -6.51 -31.67 18.78
N GLY A 327 -5.43 -31.04 19.23
CA GLY A 327 -5.51 -29.85 20.07
C GLY A 327 -4.23 -29.03 20.10
N ARG A 328 -4.32 -27.88 20.78
CA ARG A 328 -3.19 -26.94 20.93
C ARG A 328 -1.96 -27.57 21.58
N GLU A 329 -2.16 -28.47 22.55
CA GLU A 329 -1.05 -29.19 23.20
C GLU A 329 -0.33 -30.12 22.21
N ASP A 330 -1.08 -30.84 21.36
CA ASP A 330 -0.54 -31.70 20.30
C ASP A 330 0.18 -30.89 19.21
N CYS A 331 -0.28 -29.67 18.94
CA CYS A 331 0.42 -28.73 18.06
C CYS A 331 1.79 -28.38 18.63
N GLY A 332 1.88 -28.22 19.94
CA GLY A 332 3.10 -27.87 20.65
C GLY A 332 3.57 -26.44 20.33
N TYR A 333 4.83 -26.15 20.69
CA TYR A 333 5.38 -24.79 20.71
C TYR A 333 6.61 -24.62 19.81
N ALA A 334 6.79 -25.51 18.83
CA ALA A 334 7.86 -25.34 17.85
C ALA A 334 7.68 -24.01 17.10
N THR A 335 8.79 -23.34 16.80
CA THR A 335 8.84 -21.95 16.31
C THR A 335 7.84 -21.68 15.18
N GLY A 336 7.62 -22.62 14.27
CA GLY A 336 6.74 -22.45 13.11
C GLY A 336 5.24 -22.67 13.30
N ARG A 337 4.85 -23.34 14.38
CA ARG A 337 3.51 -23.91 14.52
C ARG A 337 2.54 -22.89 15.10
N GLN A 338 1.32 -22.89 14.58
CA GLN A 338 0.23 -22.01 15.03
C GLN A 338 -1.06 -22.81 15.14
N TRP A 339 -1.66 -22.84 16.33
CA TRP A 339 -3.02 -23.35 16.49
C TRP A 339 -3.99 -22.24 16.11
N MET A 340 -4.70 -22.40 15.01
CA MET A 340 -5.57 -21.37 14.45
C MET A 340 -6.87 -21.98 13.94
N ALA A 341 -7.95 -21.19 14.00
CA ALA A 341 -9.18 -21.50 13.31
C ALA A 341 -9.04 -21.27 11.80
N LEU A 342 -9.49 -22.25 11.01
CA LEU A 342 -9.70 -22.13 9.57
C LEU A 342 -11.08 -21.54 9.26
N ARG A 343 -12.12 -22.09 9.89
CA ARG A 343 -13.53 -21.68 9.83
C ARG A 343 -14.13 -21.79 11.24
N GLU A 344 -15.34 -21.29 11.42
CA GLU A 344 -16.03 -21.41 12.72
C GLU A 344 -16.17 -22.90 13.11
N GLY A 345 -15.59 -23.27 14.26
CA GLY A 345 -15.61 -24.65 14.75
C GLY A 345 -14.53 -25.58 14.17
N GLU A 346 -13.69 -25.10 13.25
CA GLU A 346 -12.60 -25.88 12.64
C GLU A 346 -11.24 -25.28 13.01
N GLU A 347 -10.51 -25.92 13.93
CA GLU A 347 -9.16 -25.51 14.33
C GLU A 347 -8.14 -26.59 13.97
N TYR A 348 -7.00 -26.13 13.45
CA TYR A 348 -5.90 -27.01 13.07
C TYR A 348 -4.55 -26.46 13.54
N CYS A 349 -3.57 -27.35 13.60
CA CYS A 349 -2.18 -26.96 13.75
C CYS A 349 -1.59 -26.61 12.38
N PHE A 350 -1.29 -25.33 12.17
CA PHE A 350 -0.71 -24.80 10.95
C PHE A 350 0.81 -24.65 11.05
N TYR A 351 1.54 -25.12 10.04
CA TYR A 351 2.97 -24.92 9.90
C TYR A 351 3.43 -25.12 8.45
N ILE A 352 4.71 -24.92 8.17
CA ILE A 352 5.26 -25.06 6.82
C ILE A 352 5.94 -26.42 6.69
N MET A 353 5.60 -27.14 5.63
CA MET A 353 6.33 -28.34 5.21
C MET A 353 6.91 -28.15 3.82
N ARG A 354 8.06 -28.80 3.57
CA ARG A 354 8.58 -29.00 2.22
C ARG A 354 8.09 -30.33 1.69
N HIS A 355 7.64 -30.35 0.44
CA HIS A 355 7.33 -31.56 -0.29
C HIS A 355 8.42 -31.88 -1.33
N ASP A 356 9.17 -32.94 -1.10
CA ASP A 356 10.19 -33.46 -1.99
C ASP A 356 9.90 -34.94 -2.30
N PRO A 357 9.15 -35.26 -3.37
CA PRO A 357 8.71 -36.61 -3.66
C PRO A 357 9.88 -37.58 -3.85
N LYS A 358 9.93 -38.66 -3.05
CA LYS A 358 10.96 -39.70 -3.16
C LYS A 358 10.36 -41.01 -3.66
N PRO A 359 11.15 -41.85 -4.35
CA PRO A 359 10.66 -43.13 -4.88
C PRO A 359 10.05 -44.07 -3.83
N ASN A 360 10.55 -44.02 -2.58
CA ASN A 360 10.05 -44.85 -1.48
C ASN A 360 9.06 -44.10 -0.56
N ARG A 361 8.68 -42.86 -0.88
CA ARG A 361 7.77 -41.98 -0.14
C ARG A 361 8.16 -41.60 1.29
N VAL A 362 9.28 -42.12 1.81
CA VAL A 362 9.72 -41.90 3.19
C VAL A 362 10.33 -40.51 3.32
N GLY A 363 9.67 -39.66 4.10
CA GLY A 363 10.10 -38.27 4.31
C GLY A 363 9.94 -37.41 3.06
N ASP A 364 8.94 -37.69 2.23
CA ASP A 364 8.52 -36.82 1.12
C ASP A 364 8.01 -35.49 1.64
N TRP A 365 7.35 -35.53 2.79
CA TRP A 365 6.89 -34.36 3.52
C TRP A 365 7.75 -34.18 4.76
N ALA A 366 8.43 -33.04 4.86
CA ALA A 366 9.25 -32.70 6.02
C ALA A 366 8.84 -31.32 6.56
N GLU A 367 8.57 -31.25 7.86
CA GLU A 367 8.43 -29.95 8.55
C GLU A 367 9.75 -29.19 8.45
N VAL A 368 9.66 -27.91 8.09
CA VAL A 368 10.85 -27.08 7.93
C VAL A 368 11.50 -26.78 9.28
N SER A 369 12.81 -26.61 9.29
CA SER A 369 13.56 -26.31 10.53
C SER A 369 13.26 -24.91 11.04
N GLY A 370 13.60 -24.65 12.32
CA GLY A 370 13.52 -23.31 12.92
C GLY A 370 14.32 -22.24 12.15
N GLU A 371 15.40 -22.64 11.47
CA GLU A 371 16.21 -21.75 10.64
C GLU A 371 15.42 -21.15 9.47
N VAL A 372 14.54 -21.93 8.83
CA VAL A 372 13.67 -21.43 7.76
C VAL A 372 12.76 -20.34 8.29
N TYR A 373 12.23 -20.48 9.51
CA TYR A 373 11.42 -19.44 10.14
C TYR A 373 12.21 -18.18 10.53
N HIS A 374 13.48 -18.32 10.88
CA HIS A 374 14.37 -17.16 11.08
C HIS A 374 14.65 -16.43 9.76
N LYS A 375 14.87 -17.17 8.67
CA LYS A 375 15.01 -16.62 7.32
C LYS A 375 13.74 -15.90 6.86
N MET A 376 12.57 -16.52 7.02
CA MET A 376 11.27 -15.88 6.78
C MET A 376 11.15 -14.54 7.52
N ALA A 377 11.50 -14.50 8.81
CA ALA A 377 11.47 -13.27 9.60
C ALA A 377 12.43 -12.19 9.05
N SER A 378 13.63 -12.57 8.61
CA SER A 378 14.61 -11.66 8.01
C SER A 378 14.16 -11.03 6.68
N TYR A 379 13.13 -11.64 6.07
CA TYR A 379 12.52 -11.21 4.82
C TYR A 379 11.11 -10.62 4.98
N GLY A 380 10.68 -10.33 6.21
CA GLY A 380 9.39 -9.66 6.48
C GLY A 380 8.21 -10.62 6.69
N LEU A 381 8.43 -11.93 6.69
CA LEU A 381 7.42 -12.98 6.94
C LEU A 381 7.47 -13.48 8.40
N GLY A 382 7.85 -12.61 9.34
CA GLY A 382 8.04 -12.98 10.75
C GLY A 382 6.75 -13.14 11.55
N ASN A 383 5.69 -12.39 11.19
CA ASN A 383 4.38 -12.54 11.80
C ASN A 383 3.62 -13.70 11.14
N ARG A 384 3.80 -14.89 11.71
CA ARG A 384 3.31 -16.16 11.15
C ARG A 384 1.79 -16.22 11.08
N GLU A 385 1.10 -15.75 12.11
CA GLU A 385 -0.36 -15.79 12.13
C GLU A 385 -0.95 -14.96 10.98
N VAL A 386 -0.49 -13.70 10.83
CA VAL A 386 -0.96 -12.82 9.76
C VAL A 386 -0.63 -13.40 8.38
N TYR A 387 0.60 -13.90 8.19
CA TYR A 387 1.03 -14.50 6.94
C TYR A 387 0.23 -15.77 6.59
N TYR A 388 0.05 -16.69 7.55
CA TYR A 388 -0.73 -17.90 7.35
C TYR A 388 -2.19 -17.59 7.07
N ARG A 389 -2.79 -16.61 7.76
CA ARG A 389 -4.16 -16.16 7.46
C ARG A 389 -4.29 -15.62 6.04
N ALA A 390 -3.30 -14.85 5.56
CA ALA A 390 -3.31 -14.36 4.19
C ALA A 390 -3.21 -15.48 3.14
N ILE A 391 -2.42 -16.52 3.42
CA ILE A 391 -2.36 -17.72 2.57
C ILE A 391 -3.71 -18.44 2.55
N LEU A 392 -4.32 -18.65 3.73
CA LEU A 392 -5.61 -19.32 3.84
C LEU A 392 -6.74 -18.53 3.18
N ASP A 393 -6.71 -17.19 3.28
CA ASP A 393 -7.65 -16.31 2.58
C ASP A 393 -7.57 -16.51 1.07
N CYS A 394 -6.38 -16.74 0.51
CA CYS A 394 -6.26 -17.10 -0.90
C CYS A 394 -6.76 -18.51 -1.20
N ALA A 395 -6.37 -19.51 -0.41
CA ALA A 395 -6.75 -20.90 -0.64
C ALA A 395 -8.28 -21.12 -0.59
N LEU A 396 -8.98 -20.34 0.24
CA LEU A 396 -10.43 -20.39 0.39
C LEU A 396 -11.17 -19.49 -0.61
N ASN A 397 -10.46 -18.69 -1.42
CA ASN A 397 -11.08 -17.81 -2.40
C ASN A 397 -11.33 -18.56 -3.71
N PRO A 398 -12.55 -18.45 -4.31
CA PRO A 398 -12.82 -19.02 -5.63
C PRO A 398 -12.00 -18.38 -6.76
N ASN A 399 -11.46 -17.17 -6.55
CA ASN A 399 -10.56 -16.48 -7.46
C ASN A 399 -9.12 -16.60 -6.94
N ASP A 400 -8.25 -17.20 -7.74
CA ASP A 400 -6.84 -17.46 -7.45
C ASP A 400 -5.93 -16.23 -7.71
N ASN A 401 -6.51 -15.05 -7.88
CA ASN A 401 -5.83 -13.88 -8.39
C ASN A 401 -6.14 -12.62 -7.56
N VAL A 402 -5.14 -11.75 -7.45
CA VAL A 402 -5.28 -10.42 -6.84
C VAL A 402 -6.18 -9.55 -7.73
N ASP A 403 -7.22 -8.96 -7.12
CA ASP A 403 -8.08 -7.97 -7.75
C ASP A 403 -7.63 -6.53 -7.45
N LEU A 404 -7.14 -5.84 -8.48
CA LEU A 404 -6.69 -4.45 -8.37
C LEU A 404 -7.83 -3.44 -8.19
N GLY A 405 -9.06 -3.84 -8.49
CA GLY A 405 -10.26 -3.00 -8.34
C GLY A 405 -10.76 -2.88 -6.90
N SER A 406 -10.38 -3.82 -6.03
CA SER A 406 -10.85 -3.91 -4.64
C SER A 406 -9.76 -3.65 -3.59
N LEU A 407 -8.62 -3.09 -3.99
CA LEU A 407 -7.54 -2.77 -3.07
C LEU A 407 -7.99 -1.75 -2.01
N VAL A 408 -7.66 -2.05 -0.75
CA VAL A 408 -7.97 -1.19 0.41
C VAL A 408 -6.66 -0.85 1.12
N GLY A 409 -6.42 0.45 1.35
CA GLY A 409 -5.28 0.93 2.12
C GLY A 409 -5.18 0.27 3.51
N GLY A 410 -4.01 -0.23 3.84
CA GLY A 410 -3.69 -0.86 5.12
C GLY A 410 -4.11 -2.33 5.26
N LYS A 411 -4.54 -2.99 4.19
CA LYS A 411 -4.92 -4.41 4.21
C LYS A 411 -4.08 -5.24 3.24
N ILE A 412 -3.90 -6.53 3.55
CA ILE A 412 -3.31 -7.51 2.63
C ILE A 412 -4.38 -7.86 1.59
N PRO A 413 -4.14 -7.63 0.30
CA PRO A 413 -5.07 -8.07 -0.75
C PRO A 413 -5.16 -9.59 -0.80
N THR A 414 -6.36 -10.12 -1.03
CA THR A 414 -6.55 -11.56 -1.17
C THR A 414 -5.70 -12.10 -2.32
N CYS A 415 -5.11 -13.29 -2.12
CA CYS A 415 -4.15 -13.91 -3.02
C CYS A 415 -2.84 -13.16 -3.28
N TYR A 416 -2.54 -12.11 -2.50
CA TYR A 416 -1.19 -11.54 -2.51
C TYR A 416 -0.15 -12.58 -2.07
N PHE A 417 -0.44 -13.39 -1.05
CA PHE A 417 0.36 -14.55 -0.67
C PHE A 417 -0.36 -15.83 -1.08
N ASP A 418 0.19 -16.51 -2.07
CA ASP A 418 -0.38 -17.66 -2.76
C ASP A 418 0.46 -18.94 -2.53
N LEU A 419 1.13 -19.03 -1.36
CA LEU A 419 1.80 -20.27 -0.99
C LEU A 419 0.76 -21.39 -0.93
N PRO A 420 0.95 -22.54 -1.61
CA PRO A 420 -0.04 -23.61 -1.61
C PRO A 420 -0.39 -24.09 -0.19
N ALA A 421 -1.68 -24.29 0.08
CA ALA A 421 -2.17 -24.74 1.37
C ALA A 421 -2.90 -26.07 1.25
N VAL A 422 -2.56 -27.02 2.13
CA VAL A 422 -3.10 -28.40 2.09
C VAL A 422 -3.47 -28.88 3.49
N TYR A 423 -4.49 -29.72 3.58
CA TYR A 423 -4.63 -30.63 4.71
C TYR A 423 -3.63 -31.76 4.58
N ILE A 424 -3.03 -32.16 5.70
CA ILE A 424 -2.24 -33.39 5.78
C ILE A 424 -2.89 -34.37 6.75
N ASP A 425 -2.87 -35.64 6.38
CA ASP A 425 -3.31 -36.76 7.22
C ASP A 425 -2.41 -37.98 6.99
N LYS A 426 -2.60 -39.04 7.77
CA LYS A 426 -1.96 -40.33 7.54
C LYS A 426 -2.51 -40.96 6.25
N ASP A 427 -1.62 -41.28 5.33
CA ASP A 427 -1.96 -42.06 4.13
C ASP A 427 -2.21 -43.51 4.54
N ARG A 428 -3.47 -43.95 4.44
CA ARG A 428 -3.91 -45.31 4.81
C ARG A 428 -3.99 -46.24 3.60
N GLU A 429 -3.81 -45.72 2.39
CA GLU A 429 -3.92 -46.49 1.14
C GLU A 429 -2.58 -47.18 0.80
N VAL A 430 -1.48 -46.65 1.32
CA VAL A 430 -0.16 -47.26 1.21
C VAL A 430 0.08 -48.20 2.38
N GLY A 431 0.10 -49.50 2.11
CA GLY A 431 0.56 -50.48 3.08
C GLY A 431 2.04 -50.29 3.40
N CYS A 432 2.43 -50.42 4.67
CA CYS A 432 3.82 -50.69 5.01
C CYS A 432 4.24 -51.97 4.29
N GLY A 433 5.12 -51.87 3.30
CA GLY A 433 5.78 -53.05 2.77
C GLY A 433 6.50 -53.79 3.91
N ASP A 434 6.39 -55.11 3.89
CA ASP A 434 6.93 -56.09 4.85
C ASP A 434 6.61 -55.84 6.35
N PRO A 435 5.80 -56.71 7.01
CA PRO A 435 5.49 -56.61 8.44
C PRO A 435 6.70 -56.73 9.39
N PHE A 436 7.90 -57.07 8.90
CA PHE A 436 9.11 -57.25 9.71
C PHE A 436 10.06 -56.06 9.74
N THR A 437 9.83 -55.01 8.96
CA THR A 437 10.60 -53.76 9.01
C THR A 437 9.74 -52.63 9.57
N THR A 438 9.70 -52.52 10.90
CA THR A 438 9.05 -51.41 11.64
C THR A 438 9.87 -50.11 11.54
N VAL A 439 10.16 -49.63 10.33
CA VAL A 439 10.38 -48.20 10.15
C VAL A 439 8.98 -47.62 10.06
N GLU A 440 8.59 -46.83 11.06
CA GLU A 440 7.28 -46.18 11.16
C GLU A 440 6.86 -45.58 9.80
N CYS A 441 5.96 -46.25 9.07
CA CYS A 441 5.46 -45.71 7.80
C CYS A 441 4.44 -44.61 8.10
N ASP A 442 4.95 -43.43 8.41
CA ASP A 442 4.17 -42.21 8.52
C ASP A 442 4.06 -41.54 7.16
N TYR A 443 3.56 -42.30 6.18
CA TYR A 443 3.20 -41.74 4.89
C TYR A 443 2.11 -40.68 5.07
N ILE A 444 2.29 -39.56 4.39
CA ILE A 444 1.39 -38.41 4.46
C ILE A 444 0.59 -38.34 3.17
N SER A 445 -0.74 -38.24 3.31
CA SER A 445 -1.62 -37.81 2.23
C SER A 445 -1.85 -36.31 2.37
N ALA A 446 -1.91 -35.62 1.24
CA ALA A 446 -2.16 -34.18 1.19
C ALA A 446 -3.33 -33.88 0.26
N THR A 447 -4.27 -33.05 0.71
CA THR A 447 -5.43 -32.59 -0.08
C THR A 447 -5.52 -31.08 0.02
N ASN A 448 -5.84 -30.39 -1.07
CA ASN A 448 -5.98 -28.93 -1.06
C ASN A 448 -7.01 -28.47 -0.01
N ILE A 449 -6.77 -27.28 0.54
CA ILE A 449 -7.76 -26.55 1.32
C ILE A 449 -8.61 -25.76 0.32
N GLU A 450 -9.91 -26.03 0.28
CA GLU A 450 -10.92 -25.38 -0.58
C GLU A 450 -12.14 -24.94 0.23
#